data_AF-A0A7S0E393-F1
#
_entry.id   AF-A0A7S0E393-F1
#
_cell.length_a   1.000
_cell.length_b   1.000
_cell.length_c   1.000
_cell.angle_alpha   90.00
_cell.angle_beta   90.00
_cell.angle_gamma   90.00
#
_symmetry.space_group_name_H-M   'P 1'
#
loop_
_entity.id
_entity.type
_entity.pdbx_description
1 polymer ?
#
loop_
_entity_poly.entity_id
_entity_poly.type
_entity_poly.pdbx_seq_one_letter_code
_entity_poly.pdbx_strand_id
1 'polypeptide(L)'
;VDVESGFWAPTGSEAPKACPMSGFTCPGRAADEVNDPPGSEPILVESGQSSVDVEVEVVTFNMELAMTVDQYDEAAMIAELAAYYGVDPSLISLEATPTTDRRRLASNGSAAGGSGNATGRLLFKVTILVPDEIEETEAGSQSGGASGGPTVSRVAVTAESFAGRLALLNSGDGNLLTLSAALGFNTTVGGDGVQIGTSTQQVQVSCPTGYWCSAANRIECVADTYQPKENQVDAGACLPCAEFSESLPASTAKSACKCVYGYYDADVDPAALPVCKPCPVGSDCKGAGNTLMLLPLEEGYFRVTKYDVDIRRCPDFGVEVGSACVGGSGKMCEEWTSGPYCTLCNVSDGSRFYSESRCMPCEDGLLADLL
;
A
#
# COMPACT_ATOMS: atom_id res chain seq x y z
N VAL A 1 -12.28 -32.29 -13.63
CA VAL A 1 -13.74 -32.26 -13.37
C VAL A 1 -14.24 -30.88 -13.74
N ASP A 2 -15.36 -30.75 -14.46
CA ASP A 2 -15.98 -29.45 -14.68
C ASP A 2 -16.51 -28.94 -13.34
N VAL A 3 -15.95 -27.84 -12.85
CA VAL A 3 -16.31 -27.26 -11.55
C VAL A 3 -17.43 -26.25 -11.78
N GLU A 4 -18.62 -26.56 -11.29
CA GLU A 4 -19.79 -25.67 -11.34
C GLU A 4 -19.61 -24.44 -10.44
N SER A 5 -20.34 -23.36 -10.74
CA SER A 5 -20.37 -22.16 -9.91
C SER A 5 -20.83 -22.50 -8.48
N GLY A 6 -20.15 -21.93 -7.48
CA GLY A 6 -20.35 -22.29 -6.07
C GLY A 6 -19.41 -23.39 -5.55
N PHE A 7 -18.51 -23.89 -6.40
CA PHE A 7 -17.50 -24.88 -6.05
C PHE A 7 -16.12 -24.50 -6.60
N TRP A 8 -15.05 -25.05 -6.01
CA TRP A 8 -13.66 -24.96 -6.47
C TRP A 8 -13.04 -26.37 -6.47
N ALA A 9 -12.01 -26.62 -7.26
CA ALA A 9 -11.34 -27.94 -7.27
C ALA A 9 -9.87 -27.81 -7.64
N PRO A 10 -8.93 -28.32 -6.82
CA PRO A 10 -7.52 -28.34 -7.18
C PRO A 10 -7.31 -29.25 -8.41
N THR A 11 -6.24 -28.98 -9.17
CA THR A 11 -5.85 -29.81 -10.32
C THR A 11 -5.72 -31.28 -9.87
N GLY A 12 -6.25 -32.21 -10.66
CA GLY A 12 -6.21 -33.64 -10.33
C GLY A 12 -7.23 -34.15 -9.30
N SER A 13 -8.05 -33.30 -8.68
CA SER A 13 -9.05 -33.76 -7.69
C SER A 13 -10.19 -34.59 -8.29
N GLU A 14 -10.60 -35.64 -7.56
CA GLU A 14 -11.74 -36.51 -7.94
C GLU A 14 -13.10 -35.80 -7.79
N ALA A 15 -13.23 -34.80 -6.91
CA ALA A 15 -14.49 -34.10 -6.64
C ALA A 15 -14.31 -32.60 -6.27
N PRO A 16 -15.23 -31.71 -6.71
CA PRO A 16 -15.23 -30.28 -6.33
C PRO A 16 -15.60 -30.05 -4.85
N LYS A 17 -14.99 -29.04 -4.22
CA LYS A 17 -15.28 -28.56 -2.87
C LYS A 17 -16.20 -27.32 -2.90
N ALA A 18 -17.12 -27.20 -1.95
CA ALA A 18 -18.04 -26.06 -1.87
C ALA A 18 -17.30 -24.77 -1.49
N CYS A 19 -17.74 -23.63 -2.04
CA CYS A 19 -17.22 -22.34 -1.60
C CYS A 19 -17.50 -22.11 -0.11
N PRO A 20 -16.55 -21.53 0.64
CA PRO A 20 -16.81 -21.09 2.00
C PRO A 20 -17.92 -20.03 2.03
N MET A 21 -18.75 -20.02 3.08
CA MET A 21 -19.89 -19.09 3.24
C MET A 21 -19.51 -17.60 3.45
N SER A 22 -18.25 -17.23 3.24
CA SER A 22 -17.66 -15.91 3.55
C SER A 22 -18.01 -14.79 2.54
N GLY A 23 -19.03 -14.97 1.70
CA GLY A 23 -19.47 -13.95 0.74
C GLY A 23 -18.65 -13.87 -0.56
N PHE A 24 -17.69 -14.78 -0.74
CA PHE A 24 -16.97 -14.96 -2.00
C PHE A 24 -17.65 -16.03 -2.86
N THR A 25 -17.93 -15.71 -4.11
CA THR A 25 -18.48 -16.64 -5.11
C THR A 25 -17.33 -17.31 -5.85
N CYS A 26 -17.21 -18.64 -5.80
CA CYS A 26 -16.34 -19.34 -6.73
C CYS A 26 -17.04 -19.38 -8.10
N PRO A 27 -16.45 -18.80 -9.16
CA PRO A 27 -17.05 -18.83 -10.49
C PRO A 27 -17.04 -20.25 -11.10
N GLY A 28 -16.18 -21.14 -10.59
CA GLY A 28 -15.94 -22.47 -11.16
C GLY A 28 -14.93 -22.41 -12.30
N ARG A 29 -14.37 -23.56 -12.69
CA ARG A 29 -13.24 -23.69 -13.62
C ARG A 29 -13.48 -23.07 -15.00
N ALA A 30 -14.72 -23.14 -15.48
CA ALA A 30 -15.07 -22.63 -16.82
C ALA A 30 -15.29 -21.10 -16.86
N ALA A 31 -15.47 -20.46 -15.71
CA ALA A 31 -15.73 -19.02 -15.59
C ALA A 31 -14.66 -18.29 -14.75
N ASP A 32 -13.60 -18.99 -14.34
CA ASP A 32 -12.43 -18.43 -13.68
C ASP A 32 -11.42 -17.98 -14.74
N GLU A 33 -11.49 -16.70 -15.11
CA GLU A 33 -10.55 -16.05 -16.03
C GLU A 33 -9.34 -15.43 -15.31
N VAL A 34 -9.29 -15.53 -13.97
CA VAL A 34 -8.34 -14.80 -13.12
C VAL A 34 -7.20 -15.69 -12.63
N ASN A 35 -7.47 -16.96 -12.32
CA ASN A 35 -6.45 -17.91 -11.84
C ASN A 35 -5.96 -18.85 -12.95
N ASP A 36 -4.68 -19.23 -12.92
CA ASP A 36 -4.07 -20.24 -13.81
C ASP A 36 -3.38 -21.34 -12.96
N PRO A 37 -3.87 -22.60 -12.96
CA PRO A 37 -5.01 -23.09 -13.72
C PRO A 37 -6.36 -22.61 -13.16
N PRO A 38 -7.39 -22.43 -14.02
CA PRO A 38 -8.74 -22.02 -13.59
C PRO A 38 -9.38 -22.99 -12.57
N GLY A 39 -10.13 -22.46 -11.59
CA GLY A 39 -10.88 -23.23 -10.60
C GLY A 39 -10.21 -23.36 -9.22
N SER A 40 -9.20 -22.52 -8.94
CA SER A 40 -8.43 -22.48 -7.69
C SER A 40 -9.29 -22.13 -6.47
N GLU A 41 -8.81 -22.48 -5.27
CA GLU A 41 -9.46 -22.12 -4.01
C GLU A 41 -9.61 -20.59 -3.89
N PRO A 42 -10.81 -20.06 -3.57
CA PRO A 42 -10.97 -18.64 -3.34
C PRO A 42 -10.14 -18.17 -2.15
N ILE A 43 -9.35 -17.13 -2.34
CA ILE A 43 -8.63 -16.48 -1.25
C ILE A 43 -9.65 -15.80 -0.34
N LEU A 44 -9.83 -16.35 0.86
CA LEU A 44 -10.76 -15.83 1.85
C LEU A 44 -10.20 -14.59 2.52
N VAL A 45 -10.51 -13.41 2.00
CA VAL A 45 -10.08 -12.15 2.62
C VAL A 45 -10.92 -11.89 3.87
N GLU A 46 -10.24 -11.74 5.01
CA GLU A 46 -10.91 -11.40 6.27
C GLU A 46 -11.68 -10.09 6.13
N SER A 47 -12.80 -9.98 6.85
CA SER A 47 -13.60 -8.75 6.84
C SER A 47 -12.74 -7.56 7.28
N GLY A 48 -12.66 -6.54 6.42
CA GLY A 48 -11.84 -5.34 6.65
C GLY A 48 -10.47 -5.40 5.99
N GLN A 49 -10.12 -6.47 5.27
CA GLN A 49 -8.88 -6.54 4.50
C GLN A 49 -9.13 -6.35 3.00
N SER A 50 -8.07 -6.02 2.26
CA SER A 50 -8.01 -5.99 0.80
C SER A 50 -6.94 -6.95 0.30
N SER A 51 -7.06 -7.45 -0.92
CA SER A 51 -6.00 -8.20 -1.59
C SER A 51 -5.14 -7.26 -2.43
N VAL A 52 -3.83 -7.46 -2.42
CA VAL A 52 -2.90 -6.79 -3.32
C VAL A 52 -2.02 -7.83 -3.99
N ASP A 53 -1.82 -7.66 -5.29
CA ASP A 53 -0.89 -8.45 -6.09
C ASP A 53 0.55 -8.01 -5.77
N VAL A 54 1.37 -8.95 -5.30
CA VAL A 54 2.78 -8.77 -4.96
C VAL A 54 3.60 -9.70 -5.85
N GLU A 55 4.62 -9.17 -6.51
CA GLU A 55 5.59 -10.00 -7.22
C GLU A 55 6.55 -10.63 -6.21
N VAL A 56 6.59 -11.95 -6.18
CA VAL A 56 7.48 -12.73 -5.33
C VAL A 56 8.42 -13.57 -6.17
N GLU A 57 9.60 -13.82 -5.65
CA GLU A 57 10.59 -14.65 -6.34
C GLU A 57 10.18 -16.12 -6.29
N VAL A 58 10.32 -16.79 -7.42
CA VAL A 58 10.07 -18.23 -7.55
C VAL A 58 11.24 -18.92 -8.22
N VAL A 59 11.40 -20.19 -7.91
CA VAL A 59 12.35 -21.08 -8.54
C VAL A 59 11.60 -22.19 -9.25
N THR A 60 11.90 -22.41 -10.53
CA THR A 60 11.23 -23.41 -11.37
C THR A 60 12.22 -24.39 -11.99
N PHE A 61 11.85 -25.65 -12.06
CA PHE A 61 12.60 -26.68 -12.79
C PHE A 61 11.68 -27.79 -13.27
N ASN A 62 12.13 -28.53 -14.28
CA ASN A 62 11.39 -29.67 -14.82
C ASN A 62 11.92 -30.98 -14.24
N MET A 63 11.06 -31.95 -14.01
CA MET A 63 11.44 -33.31 -13.62
C MET A 63 10.56 -34.34 -14.30
N GLU A 64 11.13 -35.46 -14.70
CA GLU A 64 10.42 -36.57 -15.33
C GLU A 64 10.46 -37.77 -14.39
N LEU A 65 9.29 -38.36 -14.11
CA LEU A 65 9.14 -39.51 -13.22
C LEU A 65 8.53 -40.68 -13.97
N ALA A 66 9.07 -41.88 -13.72
CA ALA A 66 8.56 -43.13 -14.25
C ALA A 66 7.32 -43.62 -13.49
N MET A 67 6.21 -42.88 -13.62
CA MET A 67 4.91 -43.19 -13.04
C MET A 67 3.77 -42.97 -14.05
N THR A 68 2.62 -43.60 -13.81
CA THR A 68 1.40 -43.37 -14.57
C THR A 68 0.53 -42.29 -13.93
N VAL A 69 -0.38 -41.71 -14.71
CA VAL A 69 -1.38 -40.73 -14.20
C VAL A 69 -2.20 -41.32 -13.05
N ASP A 70 -2.53 -42.61 -13.10
CA ASP A 70 -3.28 -43.29 -12.04
C ASP A 70 -2.53 -43.43 -10.71
N GLN A 71 -1.20 -43.22 -10.73
CA GLN A 71 -0.35 -43.25 -9.54
C GLN A 71 -0.05 -41.84 -9.00
N TYR A 72 -0.51 -40.80 -9.69
CA TYR A 72 -0.26 -39.42 -9.32
C TYR A 72 -1.23 -38.96 -8.23
N ASP A 73 -0.69 -38.72 -7.04
CA ASP A 73 -1.35 -38.00 -5.96
C ASP A 73 -0.57 -36.70 -5.73
N GLU A 74 -1.18 -35.57 -6.10
CA GLU A 74 -0.57 -34.25 -6.02
C GLU A 74 -0.19 -33.88 -4.58
N ALA A 75 -1.05 -34.16 -3.61
CA ALA A 75 -0.82 -33.79 -2.22
C ALA A 75 0.32 -34.61 -1.61
N ALA A 76 0.37 -35.91 -1.92
CA ALA A 76 1.47 -36.76 -1.50
C ALA A 76 2.80 -36.33 -2.15
N MET A 77 2.77 -36.00 -3.44
CA MET A 77 3.97 -35.56 -4.16
C MET A 77 4.51 -34.23 -3.63
N ILE A 78 3.62 -33.26 -3.37
CA ILE A 78 3.99 -31.99 -2.75
C ILE A 78 4.59 -32.22 -1.37
N ALA A 79 4.02 -33.09 -0.54
CA ALA A 79 4.54 -33.38 0.80
C ALA A 79 5.96 -33.99 0.74
N GLU A 80 6.20 -34.93 -0.18
CA GLU A 80 7.52 -35.55 -0.34
C GLU A 80 8.56 -34.55 -0.90
N LEU A 81 8.19 -33.72 -1.88
CA LEU A 81 9.07 -32.67 -2.41
C LEU A 81 9.37 -31.60 -1.36
N ALA A 82 8.38 -31.21 -0.55
CA ALA A 82 8.53 -30.26 0.54
C ALA A 82 9.50 -30.79 1.60
N ALA A 83 9.34 -32.05 1.99
CA ALA A 83 10.27 -32.72 2.91
C ALA A 83 11.69 -32.84 2.31
N TYR A 84 11.81 -33.10 1.01
CA TYR A 84 13.09 -33.22 0.32
C TYR A 84 13.84 -31.88 0.23
N TYR A 85 13.15 -30.81 -0.16
CA TYR A 85 13.75 -29.47 -0.32
C TYR A 85 13.79 -28.67 0.99
N GLY A 86 13.17 -29.17 2.06
CA GLY A 86 13.13 -28.51 3.37
C GLY A 86 12.33 -27.21 3.35
N VAL A 87 11.22 -27.18 2.61
CA VAL A 87 10.31 -26.04 2.51
C VAL A 87 8.92 -26.41 2.98
N ASP A 88 8.09 -25.41 3.30
CA ASP A 88 6.69 -25.65 3.62
C ASP A 88 5.93 -26.16 2.38
N PRO A 89 5.05 -27.18 2.50
CA PRO A 89 4.25 -27.69 1.38
C PRO A 89 3.45 -26.63 0.63
N SER A 90 3.01 -25.56 1.31
CA SER A 90 2.26 -24.45 0.69
C SER A 90 3.09 -23.62 -0.30
N LEU A 91 4.41 -23.77 -0.29
CA LEU A 91 5.31 -23.04 -1.19
C LEU A 91 5.53 -23.77 -2.54
N ILE A 92 5.06 -25.00 -2.68
CA ILE A 92 5.29 -25.83 -3.88
C ILE A 92 4.01 -25.93 -4.72
N SER A 93 4.16 -25.70 -6.03
CA SER A 93 3.14 -25.96 -7.05
C SER A 93 3.67 -26.91 -8.12
N LEU A 94 2.81 -27.79 -8.63
CA LEU A 94 3.13 -28.82 -9.61
C LEU A 94 2.21 -28.72 -10.84
N GLU A 95 2.81 -28.70 -12.03
CA GLU A 95 2.09 -28.92 -13.29
C GLU A 95 2.53 -30.25 -13.90
N ALA A 96 1.63 -31.24 -13.95
CA ALA A 96 1.91 -32.57 -14.46
C ALA A 96 1.44 -32.75 -15.92
N THR A 97 2.32 -33.24 -16.79
CA THR A 97 2.02 -33.53 -18.21
C THR A 97 2.47 -34.94 -18.58
N PRO A 98 1.58 -35.79 -19.14
CA PRO A 98 1.97 -37.13 -19.57
C PRO A 98 2.87 -37.06 -20.80
N THR A 99 4.02 -37.75 -20.74
CA THR A 99 4.91 -37.86 -21.90
C THR A 99 4.55 -39.10 -22.70
N THR A 100 4.00 -38.90 -23.90
CA THR A 100 3.81 -40.01 -24.84
C THR A 100 5.15 -40.31 -25.51
N ASP A 101 5.75 -41.45 -25.21
CA ASP A 101 6.83 -41.99 -26.03
C ASP A 101 6.30 -42.20 -27.45
N ARG A 102 6.68 -41.31 -28.36
CA ARG A 102 6.38 -41.43 -29.78
C ARG A 102 7.19 -42.60 -30.30
N ARG A 103 6.63 -43.80 -30.21
CA ARG A 103 7.14 -45.08 -30.70
C ARG A 103 7.86 -44.87 -32.03
N ARG A 104 9.19 -44.82 -32.00
CA ARG A 104 10.03 -44.92 -33.20
C ARG A 104 9.75 -46.30 -33.79
N LEU A 105 8.86 -46.37 -34.77
CA LEU A 105 8.69 -47.53 -35.63
C LEU A 105 10.01 -47.70 -36.42
N ALA A 106 10.98 -48.37 -35.81
CA ALA A 106 12.03 -49.02 -36.56
C ALA A 106 11.35 -50.16 -37.34
N SER A 107 11.12 -49.92 -38.62
CA SER A 107 10.74 -50.96 -39.56
C SER A 107 11.88 -51.98 -39.64
N ASN A 108 11.75 -53.08 -38.89
CA ASN A 108 12.08 -54.40 -39.40
C ASN A 108 11.43 -55.48 -38.52
N GLY A 109 10.73 -56.38 -39.20
CA GLY A 109 9.72 -57.24 -38.62
C GLY A 109 10.26 -58.21 -37.57
N SER A 110 9.47 -58.37 -36.52
CA SER A 110 9.01 -59.67 -35.99
C SER A 110 8.00 -59.36 -34.89
N ALA A 111 6.79 -59.87 -35.08
CA ALA A 111 5.74 -59.82 -34.08
C ALA A 111 6.18 -60.64 -32.86
N ALA A 112 6.63 -59.96 -31.81
CA ALA A 112 6.69 -60.53 -30.47
C ALA A 112 5.53 -59.90 -29.68
N GLY A 113 4.50 -60.70 -29.43
CA GLY A 113 3.52 -60.43 -28.40
C GLY A 113 4.22 -60.39 -27.05
N GLY A 114 4.58 -59.19 -26.61
CA GLY A 114 5.05 -58.91 -25.27
C GLY A 114 4.12 -57.88 -24.65
N SER A 115 3.34 -58.32 -23.66
CA SER A 115 2.77 -57.44 -22.64
C SER A 115 3.94 -56.82 -21.88
N GLY A 116 4.52 -55.77 -22.43
CA GLY A 116 5.43 -54.90 -21.71
C GLY A 116 4.59 -53.82 -21.07
N ASN A 117 4.58 -53.74 -19.74
CA ASN A 117 4.11 -52.56 -19.02
C ASN A 117 4.75 -51.34 -19.70
N ALA A 118 3.95 -50.56 -20.42
CA ALA A 118 4.37 -49.22 -20.81
C ALA A 118 4.52 -48.49 -19.47
N THR A 119 5.75 -48.40 -18.97
CA THR A 119 6.07 -47.55 -17.83
C THR A 119 5.67 -46.14 -18.25
N GLY A 120 4.50 -45.69 -17.78
CA GLY A 120 4.08 -44.32 -17.99
C GLY A 120 5.17 -43.38 -17.50
N ARG A 121 5.26 -42.21 -18.13
CA ARG A 121 6.17 -41.16 -17.71
C ARG A 121 5.38 -39.87 -17.61
N LEU A 122 5.62 -39.14 -16.53
CA LEU A 122 5.03 -37.82 -16.27
C LEU A 122 6.16 -36.81 -16.20
N LEU A 123 6.02 -35.73 -16.95
CA LEU A 123 6.84 -34.54 -16.86
C LEU A 123 6.14 -33.55 -15.93
N PHE A 124 6.80 -33.21 -14.84
CA PHE A 124 6.39 -32.19 -13.89
C PHE A 124 7.21 -30.93 -14.10
N LYS A 125 6.52 -29.80 -14.14
CA LYS A 125 7.13 -28.50 -13.88
C LYS A 125 6.87 -28.17 -12.42
N VAL A 126 7.94 -28.06 -11.65
CA VAL A 126 7.90 -27.74 -10.21
C VAL A 126 8.21 -26.27 -10.06
N THR A 127 7.34 -25.54 -9.37
CA THR A 127 7.54 -24.14 -9.01
C THR A 127 7.53 -24.02 -7.49
N ILE A 128 8.58 -23.42 -6.93
CA ILE A 128 8.74 -23.22 -5.49
C ILE A 128 8.89 -21.73 -5.21
N LEU A 129 8.02 -21.19 -4.36
CA LEU A 129 8.13 -19.84 -3.81
C LEU A 129 9.36 -19.75 -2.92
N VAL A 130 10.21 -18.74 -3.14
CA VAL A 130 11.41 -18.54 -2.34
C VAL A 130 10.97 -18.18 -0.91
N PRO A 131 11.33 -18.97 0.11
CA PRO A 131 10.98 -18.66 1.49
C PRO A 131 11.77 -17.45 1.99
N ASP A 132 11.14 -16.57 2.76
CA ASP A 132 11.79 -15.39 3.35
C ASP A 132 12.94 -15.77 4.30
N GLU A 133 12.82 -16.91 4.99
CA GLU A 133 13.81 -17.45 5.92
C GLU A 133 13.88 -18.98 5.79
N ILE A 134 15.08 -19.56 5.84
CA ILE A 134 15.25 -21.02 6.02
C ILE A 134 15.94 -21.27 7.36
N GLU A 135 15.46 -22.27 8.10
CA GLU A 135 16.11 -22.74 9.32
C GLU A 135 17.37 -23.55 8.95
N GLU A 136 18.55 -22.98 9.22
CA GLU A 136 19.80 -23.73 9.10
C GLU A 136 20.17 -24.31 10.46
N THR A 137 20.37 -25.63 10.49
CA THR A 137 20.94 -26.30 11.67
C THR A 137 22.45 -26.26 11.53
N GLU A 138 23.12 -25.32 12.19
CA GLU A 138 24.59 -25.32 12.22
C GLU A 138 25.08 -26.58 12.96
N ALA A 139 25.85 -27.42 12.26
CA ALA A 139 26.69 -28.40 12.91
C ALA A 139 27.84 -27.64 13.61
N GLY A 140 27.57 -27.17 14.84
CA GLY A 140 28.53 -26.45 15.65
C GLY A 140 29.85 -27.21 15.76
N SER A 141 30.90 -26.68 15.15
CA SER A 141 32.26 -27.17 15.35
C SER A 141 32.67 -26.86 16.78
N GLN A 142 32.57 -27.88 17.66
CA GLN A 142 32.92 -27.76 19.07
C GLN A 142 34.43 -27.55 19.23
N SER A 143 34.81 -26.35 19.66
CA SER A 143 35.96 -26.18 20.53
C SER A 143 35.61 -25.29 21.72
N GLY A 144 35.33 -25.91 22.87
CA GLY A 144 35.25 -25.24 24.17
C GLY A 144 33.88 -25.32 24.83
N GLY A 145 33.80 -26.09 25.92
CA GLY A 145 32.55 -26.47 26.58
C GLY A 145 31.69 -25.32 27.10
N ALA A 146 30.42 -25.35 26.71
CA ALA A 146 29.27 -24.91 27.50
C ALA A 146 28.01 -25.57 26.89
N SER A 147 27.14 -26.09 27.74
CA SER A 147 25.88 -26.73 27.35
C SER A 147 24.88 -25.70 26.82
N GLY A 148 24.93 -25.42 25.52
CA GLY A 148 23.87 -24.74 24.77
C GLY A 148 23.13 -25.76 23.92
N GLY A 149 21.79 -25.79 24.00
CA GLY A 149 20.97 -26.51 23.02
C GLY A 149 21.18 -25.96 21.60
N PRO A 150 20.72 -26.67 20.55
CA PRO A 150 20.93 -26.25 19.18
C PRO A 150 20.32 -24.86 18.96
N THR A 151 21.17 -23.88 18.64
CA THR A 151 20.75 -22.55 18.21
C THR A 151 20.29 -22.64 16.76
N VAL A 152 18.98 -22.49 16.54
CA VAL A 152 18.39 -22.35 15.20
C VAL A 152 18.68 -20.94 14.72
N SER A 153 19.55 -20.80 13.71
CA SER A 153 19.78 -19.52 13.04
C SER A 153 18.85 -19.44 11.83
N ARG A 154 18.07 -18.35 11.75
CA ARG A 154 17.25 -18.03 10.58
C ARG A 154 18.04 -17.11 9.67
N VAL A 155 18.27 -17.55 8.44
CA VAL A 155 19.02 -16.79 7.45
C VAL A 155 18.04 -16.34 6.38
N ALA A 156 18.08 -15.05 6.02
CA ALA A 156 17.33 -14.52 4.90
C ALA A 156 17.86 -15.13 3.60
N VAL A 157 16.95 -15.59 2.73
CA VAL A 157 17.30 -16.39 1.56
C VAL A 157 17.01 -15.59 0.30
N THR A 158 18.02 -15.45 -0.55
CA THR A 158 17.83 -14.87 -1.89
C THR A 158 17.47 -15.98 -2.88
N ALA A 159 16.75 -15.65 -3.96
CA ALA A 159 16.45 -16.60 -5.02
C ALA A 159 17.71 -17.30 -5.57
N GLU A 160 18.85 -16.61 -5.69
CA GLU A 160 20.10 -17.22 -6.17
C GLU A 160 20.64 -18.26 -5.19
N SER A 161 20.64 -17.93 -3.90
CA SER A 161 21.11 -18.86 -2.86
C SER A 161 20.22 -20.11 -2.77
N PHE A 162 18.90 -19.92 -2.91
CA PHE A 162 17.92 -20.99 -2.93
C PHE A 162 18.05 -21.87 -4.18
N ALA A 163 18.12 -21.25 -5.36
CA ALA A 163 18.32 -21.95 -6.63
C ALA A 163 19.62 -22.78 -6.63
N GLY A 164 20.70 -22.22 -6.08
CA GLY A 164 21.97 -22.94 -5.91
C GLY A 164 21.86 -24.18 -5.02
N ARG A 165 21.12 -24.07 -3.91
CA ARG A 165 20.83 -25.22 -3.02
C ARG A 165 20.01 -26.30 -3.72
N LEU A 166 18.95 -25.92 -4.43
CA LEU A 166 18.11 -26.86 -5.18
C LEU A 166 18.92 -27.56 -6.28
N ALA A 167 19.80 -26.84 -6.98
CA ALA A 167 20.67 -27.42 -8.00
C ALA A 167 21.62 -28.48 -7.42
N LEU A 168 22.20 -28.24 -6.24
CA LEU A 168 23.05 -29.19 -5.53
C LEU A 168 22.29 -30.44 -5.05
N LEU A 169 21.06 -30.27 -4.56
CA LEU A 169 20.20 -31.39 -4.18
C LEU A 169 19.84 -32.24 -5.41
N ASN A 170 19.47 -31.58 -6.50
CA ASN A 170 19.09 -32.22 -7.76
C ASN A 170 20.27 -32.95 -8.44
N SER A 171 21.53 -32.53 -8.22
CA SER A 171 22.71 -33.22 -8.76
C SER A 171 23.13 -34.46 -7.95
N GLY A 172 22.62 -34.63 -6.72
CA GLY A 172 22.97 -35.75 -5.85
C GLY A 172 24.35 -35.63 -5.19
N ASP A 173 25.03 -34.49 -5.31
CA ASP A 173 26.37 -34.26 -4.74
C ASP A 173 26.35 -33.97 -3.22
N GLY A 174 25.15 -33.89 -2.63
CA GLY A 174 24.92 -33.45 -1.25
C GLY A 174 24.78 -34.55 -0.19
N ASN A 175 25.37 -35.75 -0.32
CA ASN A 175 25.36 -36.82 0.72
C ASN A 175 23.98 -37.13 1.38
N LEU A 176 22.88 -36.79 0.69
CA LEU A 176 21.49 -36.90 1.11
C LEU A 176 20.83 -38.01 0.27
N LEU A 177 19.64 -38.48 0.70
CA LEU A 177 18.82 -39.39 -0.10
C LEU A 177 18.69 -38.84 -1.53
N THR A 178 18.80 -39.68 -2.55
CA THR A 178 18.61 -39.22 -3.92
C THR A 178 17.14 -38.88 -4.14
N LEU A 179 16.82 -37.92 -5.01
CA LEU A 179 15.44 -37.53 -5.33
C LEU A 179 14.58 -38.75 -5.74
N SER A 180 15.16 -39.68 -6.50
CA SER A 180 14.51 -40.95 -6.85
C SER A 180 14.22 -41.86 -5.65
N ALA A 181 15.06 -41.83 -4.62
CA ALA A 181 14.85 -42.58 -3.38
C ALA A 181 13.81 -41.93 -2.47
N ALA A 182 13.76 -40.59 -2.43
CA ALA A 182 12.75 -39.84 -1.69
C ALA A 182 11.35 -40.05 -2.29
N LEU A 183 11.23 -39.94 -3.62
CA LEU A 183 9.95 -40.03 -4.31
C LEU A 183 9.50 -41.47 -4.59
N GLY A 184 10.38 -42.47 -4.43
CA GLY A 184 10.08 -43.87 -4.72
C GLY A 184 9.94 -44.21 -6.20
N PHE A 185 10.20 -43.26 -7.10
CA PHE A 185 10.16 -43.42 -8.56
C PHE A 185 11.50 -43.04 -9.18
N ASN A 186 11.83 -43.66 -10.31
CA ASN A 186 12.99 -43.22 -11.08
C ASN A 186 12.73 -41.81 -11.61
N THR A 187 13.53 -40.86 -11.14
CA THR A 187 13.36 -39.43 -11.38
C THR A 187 14.55 -38.89 -12.18
N THR A 188 14.28 -38.11 -13.20
CA THR A 188 15.29 -37.37 -13.97
C THR A 188 14.96 -35.90 -14.00
N VAL A 189 15.82 -35.06 -13.44
CA VAL A 189 15.67 -33.60 -13.51
C VAL A 189 16.08 -33.11 -14.91
N GLY A 190 15.28 -32.23 -15.49
CA GLY A 190 15.48 -31.69 -16.83
C GLY A 190 16.80 -30.92 -16.94
N GLY A 191 17.45 -31.02 -18.11
CA GLY A 191 18.76 -30.42 -18.38
C GLY A 191 18.78 -28.89 -18.40
N ASP A 192 17.60 -28.25 -18.40
CA ASP A 192 17.46 -26.79 -18.35
C ASP A 192 17.86 -26.20 -16.99
N GLY A 193 18.07 -27.04 -15.98
CA GLY A 193 18.50 -26.60 -14.65
C GLY A 193 17.43 -25.84 -13.87
N VAL A 194 17.84 -25.25 -12.76
CA VAL A 194 16.99 -24.49 -11.85
C VAL A 194 16.94 -23.03 -12.31
N GLN A 195 15.73 -22.53 -12.61
CA GLN A 195 15.51 -21.20 -13.16
C GLN A 195 14.87 -20.27 -12.12
N ILE A 196 15.33 -19.03 -12.04
CA ILE A 196 14.76 -17.98 -11.18
C ILE A 196 13.77 -17.16 -12.01
N GLY A 197 12.63 -16.85 -11.42
CA GLY A 197 11.64 -15.96 -12.00
C GLY A 197 10.84 -15.23 -10.92
N THR A 198 9.81 -14.51 -11.35
CA THR A 198 8.83 -13.89 -10.47
C THR A 198 7.46 -14.50 -10.71
N SER A 199 6.64 -14.52 -9.66
CA SER A 199 5.24 -14.90 -9.72
C SER A 199 4.40 -13.88 -8.99
N THR A 200 3.19 -13.62 -9.50
CA THR A 200 2.24 -12.72 -8.85
C THR A 200 1.48 -13.47 -7.77
N GLN A 201 1.60 -13.04 -6.52
CA GLN A 201 0.86 -13.58 -5.39
C GLN A 201 -0.13 -12.55 -4.85
N GLN A 202 -1.34 -12.99 -4.54
CA GLN A 202 -2.31 -12.17 -3.84
C GLN A 202 -2.11 -12.28 -2.33
N VAL A 203 -1.72 -11.16 -1.72
CA VAL A 203 -1.52 -11.07 -0.28
C VAL A 203 -2.63 -10.22 0.34
N GLN A 204 -3.10 -10.64 1.50
CA GLN A 204 -4.08 -9.86 2.26
C GLN A 204 -3.38 -8.74 3.03
N VAL A 205 -3.91 -7.53 2.88
CA VAL A 205 -3.42 -6.34 3.58
C VAL A 205 -4.57 -5.66 4.29
N SER A 206 -4.27 -5.02 5.42
CA SER A 206 -5.25 -4.21 6.15
C SER A 206 -5.79 -3.08 5.28
N CYS A 207 -7.09 -2.78 5.40
CA CYS A 207 -7.66 -1.65 4.69
C CYS A 207 -7.15 -0.34 5.31
N PRO A 208 -6.41 0.50 4.56
CA PRO A 208 -5.81 1.69 5.12
C PRO A 208 -6.84 2.79 5.38
N THR A 209 -6.51 3.75 6.23
CA THR A 209 -7.28 4.98 6.43
C THR A 209 -7.48 5.73 5.10
N GLY A 210 -8.60 6.45 4.96
CA GLY A 210 -9.01 7.09 3.71
C GLY A 210 -9.70 6.15 2.72
N TYR A 211 -9.80 4.86 3.06
CA TYR A 211 -10.44 3.84 2.25
C TYR A 211 -11.41 3.02 3.10
N TRP A 212 -12.31 2.34 2.41
CA TRP A 212 -13.08 1.21 2.93
C TRP A 212 -12.90 0.03 1.98
N CYS A 213 -13.02 -1.19 2.50
CA CYS A 213 -12.70 -2.38 1.74
C CYS A 213 -13.90 -3.33 1.68
N SER A 214 -14.25 -3.75 0.47
CA SER A 214 -15.35 -4.67 0.23
C SER A 214 -14.97 -5.65 -0.87
N ALA A 215 -15.28 -6.93 -0.65
CA ALA A 215 -14.94 -8.03 -1.57
C ALA A 215 -13.46 -7.98 -1.99
N ALA A 216 -12.54 -7.89 -1.02
CA ALA A 216 -11.11 -7.77 -1.21
C ALA A 216 -10.62 -6.51 -1.97
N ASN A 217 -11.52 -5.62 -2.39
CA ASN A 217 -11.16 -4.40 -3.09
C ASN A 217 -11.02 -3.25 -2.10
N ARG A 218 -9.97 -2.45 -2.30
CA ARG A 218 -9.78 -1.17 -1.61
C ARG A 218 -10.50 -0.07 -2.39
N ILE A 219 -11.43 0.62 -1.74
CA ILE A 219 -12.27 1.65 -2.36
C ILE A 219 -11.98 2.99 -1.67
N GLU A 220 -11.59 3.98 -2.47
CA GLU A 220 -11.28 5.31 -1.97
C GLU A 220 -12.53 6.02 -1.43
N CYS A 221 -12.38 6.69 -0.30
CA CYS A 221 -13.38 7.67 0.11
C CYS A 221 -13.39 8.82 -0.90
N VAL A 222 -14.58 9.24 -1.32
CA VAL A 222 -14.78 10.33 -2.28
C VAL A 222 -14.35 11.68 -1.68
N ALA A 223 -14.26 12.72 -2.53
CA ALA A 223 -14.04 14.09 -2.07
C ALA A 223 -15.07 14.50 -1.00
N ASP A 224 -14.70 15.48 -0.18
CA ASP A 224 -15.50 16.03 0.92
C ASP A 224 -15.83 15.03 2.04
N THR A 225 -15.10 13.92 2.07
CA THR A 225 -15.15 12.92 3.14
C THR A 225 -13.76 12.59 3.66
N TYR A 226 -13.69 11.97 4.84
CA TYR A 226 -12.45 11.47 5.42
C TYR A 226 -12.72 10.18 6.20
N GLN A 227 -11.70 9.32 6.35
CA GLN A 227 -11.83 8.11 7.15
C GLN A 227 -10.58 7.80 7.99
N PRO A 228 -10.62 7.97 9.33
CA PRO A 228 -9.43 7.87 10.18
C PRO A 228 -9.13 6.50 10.77
N LYS A 229 -9.95 5.48 10.51
CA LYS A 229 -9.73 4.12 11.03
C LYS A 229 -9.37 3.15 9.90
N GLU A 230 -8.55 2.19 10.23
CA GLU A 230 -8.24 1.05 9.37
C GLU A 230 -9.37 0.02 9.38
N ASN A 231 -9.29 -0.93 8.44
CA ASN A 231 -10.12 -2.12 8.38
C ASN A 231 -11.64 -1.84 8.34
N GLN A 232 -12.02 -0.78 7.65
CA GLN A 232 -13.44 -0.48 7.42
C GLN A 232 -14.00 -1.28 6.27
N VAL A 233 -15.26 -1.64 6.38
CA VAL A 233 -15.92 -2.61 5.48
C VAL A 233 -17.07 -2.04 4.68
N ASP A 234 -17.42 -0.78 4.93
CA ASP A 234 -18.58 -0.15 4.33
C ASP A 234 -18.31 1.32 3.99
N ALA A 235 -19.01 1.81 2.97
CA ALA A 235 -18.91 3.20 2.52
C ALA A 235 -19.33 4.22 3.59
N GLY A 236 -20.14 3.81 4.59
CA GLY A 236 -20.55 4.65 5.71
C GLY A 236 -19.40 4.99 6.66
N ALA A 237 -18.25 4.32 6.52
CA ALA A 237 -17.04 4.71 7.21
C ALA A 237 -16.44 6.03 6.69
N CYS A 238 -16.73 6.44 5.45
CA CYS A 238 -16.31 7.73 4.93
C CYS A 238 -17.17 8.84 5.57
N LEU A 239 -16.62 9.48 6.60
CA LEU A 239 -17.30 10.53 7.35
C LEU A 239 -17.30 11.83 6.53
N PRO A 240 -18.44 12.53 6.40
CA PRO A 240 -18.48 13.80 5.69
C PRO A 240 -17.70 14.88 6.45
N CYS A 241 -17.07 15.76 5.70
CA CYS A 241 -16.56 17.02 6.23
C CYS A 241 -17.71 17.91 6.73
N ALA A 242 -17.37 18.94 7.53
CA ALA A 242 -18.34 19.91 8.03
C ALA A 242 -18.98 20.71 6.87
N GLU A 243 -20.13 21.34 7.13
CA GLU A 243 -20.77 22.20 6.13
C GLU A 243 -19.83 23.33 5.68
N PHE A 244 -19.81 23.61 4.38
CA PHE A 244 -18.89 24.58 3.75
C PHE A 244 -17.41 24.24 3.94
N SER A 245 -17.08 22.95 4.06
CA SER A 245 -15.71 22.45 3.97
C SER A 245 -15.56 21.35 2.94
N GLU A 246 -14.36 21.23 2.39
CA GLU A 246 -13.98 20.29 1.36
C GLU A 246 -12.73 19.49 1.77
N SER A 247 -12.58 18.30 1.21
CA SER A 247 -11.37 17.47 1.36
C SER A 247 -11.05 16.76 0.04
N LEU A 248 -9.78 16.38 -0.13
CA LEU A 248 -9.38 15.55 -1.26
C LEU A 248 -9.89 14.11 -1.09
N PRO A 249 -10.07 13.35 -2.19
CA PRO A 249 -10.31 11.92 -2.11
C PRO A 249 -9.24 11.20 -1.28
N ALA A 250 -9.63 10.07 -0.68
CA ALA A 250 -8.79 9.26 0.22
C ALA A 250 -8.23 10.02 1.43
N SER A 251 -8.89 11.10 1.88
CA SER A 251 -8.49 11.84 3.08
C SER A 251 -8.58 10.98 4.34
N THR A 252 -7.56 11.05 5.19
CA THR A 252 -7.39 10.14 6.33
C THR A 252 -7.77 10.76 7.67
N ALA A 253 -8.05 12.06 7.75
CA ALA A 253 -8.27 12.74 9.02
C ALA A 253 -9.17 13.98 8.90
N LYS A 254 -9.73 14.41 10.05
CA LYS A 254 -10.55 15.63 10.17
C LYS A 254 -9.81 16.88 9.68
N SER A 255 -8.51 16.96 9.97
CA SER A 255 -7.65 18.08 9.56
C SER A 255 -7.45 18.18 8.05
N ALA A 256 -7.87 17.17 7.27
CA ALA A 256 -7.90 17.25 5.82
C ALA A 256 -9.08 18.07 5.30
N CYS A 257 -10.15 18.21 6.09
CA CYS A 257 -11.29 19.07 5.77
C CYS A 257 -10.90 20.54 5.94
N LYS A 258 -11.14 21.35 4.92
CA LYS A 258 -10.79 22.76 4.87
C LYS A 258 -11.99 23.58 4.44
N CYS A 259 -12.20 24.76 5.03
CA CYS A 259 -13.29 25.63 4.60
C CYS A 259 -13.14 26.04 3.14
N VAL A 260 -14.25 26.01 2.39
CA VAL A 260 -14.29 26.36 0.97
C VAL A 260 -14.09 27.86 0.74
N TYR A 261 -13.99 28.27 -0.52
CA TYR A 261 -13.92 29.67 -0.92
C TYR A 261 -15.00 30.54 -0.24
N GLY A 262 -14.59 31.69 0.30
CA GLY A 262 -15.48 32.61 1.01
C GLY A 262 -15.80 32.24 2.46
N TYR A 263 -15.22 31.15 2.97
CA TYR A 263 -15.33 30.73 4.36
C TYR A 263 -13.96 30.63 5.03
N TYR A 264 -13.94 30.80 6.35
CA TYR A 264 -12.76 30.59 7.19
C TYR A 264 -13.10 29.67 8.37
N ASP A 265 -12.09 28.95 8.84
CA ASP A 265 -12.18 28.16 10.06
C ASP A 265 -12.09 29.06 11.28
N ALA A 266 -13.21 29.17 12.02
CA ALA A 266 -13.30 29.92 13.26
C ALA A 266 -12.83 29.11 14.48
N ASP A 267 -12.60 27.81 14.33
CA ASP A 267 -12.02 27.00 15.38
C ASP A 267 -10.50 27.26 15.47
N VAL A 268 -9.98 27.18 16.68
CA VAL A 268 -8.54 27.33 16.97
C VAL A 268 -7.86 25.98 17.18
N ASP A 269 -8.62 24.90 17.32
CA ASP A 269 -8.10 23.55 17.44
C ASP A 269 -7.86 22.92 16.05
N PRO A 270 -6.61 22.75 15.60
CA PRO A 270 -6.30 22.17 14.30
C PRO A 270 -6.63 20.67 14.19
N ALA A 271 -6.96 20.00 15.31
CA ALA A 271 -7.37 18.60 15.31
C ALA A 271 -8.91 18.40 15.24
N ALA A 272 -9.67 19.48 15.43
CA ALA A 272 -11.12 19.46 15.29
C ALA A 272 -11.56 19.47 13.82
N LEU A 273 -12.85 19.24 13.58
CA LEU A 273 -13.43 19.56 12.27
C LEU A 273 -13.54 21.09 12.17
N PRO A 274 -13.27 21.67 10.99
CA PRO A 274 -13.30 23.12 10.83
C PRO A 274 -14.71 23.67 11.09
N VAL A 275 -14.79 24.80 11.76
CA VAL A 275 -16.05 25.54 11.97
C VAL A 275 -16.11 26.66 10.93
N CYS A 276 -16.60 26.32 9.75
CA CYS A 276 -16.60 27.24 8.62
C CYS A 276 -17.63 28.36 8.79
N LYS A 277 -17.15 29.60 8.84
CA LYS A 277 -17.96 30.81 8.90
C LYS A 277 -17.74 31.67 7.67
N PRO A 278 -18.78 32.38 7.18
CA PRO A 278 -18.63 33.31 6.08
C PRO A 278 -17.58 34.35 6.40
N CYS A 279 -16.75 34.67 5.42
CA CYS A 279 -15.67 35.60 5.61
C CYS A 279 -16.18 37.02 5.92
N PRO A 280 -15.64 37.65 6.98
CA PRO A 280 -15.99 39.01 7.34
C PRO A 280 -15.61 40.01 6.24
N VAL A 281 -16.36 41.10 6.14
CA VAL A 281 -16.07 42.19 5.20
C VAL A 281 -14.68 42.74 5.48
N GLY A 282 -13.89 42.97 4.42
CA GLY A 282 -12.50 43.41 4.52
C GLY A 282 -11.48 42.28 4.69
N SER A 283 -11.90 41.00 4.61
CA SER A 283 -11.01 39.86 4.48
C SER A 283 -10.87 39.41 3.02
N ASP A 284 -9.67 38.97 2.64
CA ASP A 284 -9.35 38.46 1.31
C ASP A 284 -9.35 36.92 1.30
N CYS A 285 -10.51 36.32 1.61
CA CYS A 285 -10.70 34.87 1.64
C CYS A 285 -10.82 34.21 0.27
N LYS A 286 -9.94 34.57 -0.66
CA LYS A 286 -9.91 34.02 -2.01
C LYS A 286 -9.13 32.71 -2.02
N GLY A 287 -9.76 31.64 -1.54
CA GLY A 287 -9.20 30.29 -1.53
C GLY A 287 -9.80 29.42 -0.44
N ALA A 288 -9.51 28.12 -0.47
CA ALA A 288 -9.89 27.18 0.57
C ALA A 288 -8.85 27.13 1.70
N GLY A 289 -9.28 26.75 2.91
CA GLY A 289 -8.39 26.53 4.06
C GLY A 289 -7.98 27.80 4.80
N ASN A 290 -8.69 28.92 4.62
CA ASN A 290 -8.48 30.09 5.47
C ASN A 290 -8.80 29.74 6.93
N THR A 291 -7.96 30.18 7.86
CA THR A 291 -8.21 30.07 9.31
C THR A 291 -8.31 31.46 9.88
N LEU A 292 -8.98 31.63 11.02
CA LEU A 292 -9.05 32.91 11.70
C LEU A 292 -7.64 33.48 11.93
N MET A 293 -6.71 32.65 12.39
CA MET A 293 -5.32 33.07 12.64
C MET A 293 -4.61 33.60 11.39
N LEU A 294 -4.77 32.93 10.25
CA LEU A 294 -4.10 33.26 8.99
C LEU A 294 -5.01 33.99 8.00
N LEU A 295 -6.13 34.55 8.49
CA LEU A 295 -7.12 35.21 7.65
C LEU A 295 -6.48 36.36 6.88
N PRO A 296 -6.39 36.28 5.54
CA PRO A 296 -5.89 37.39 4.73
C PRO A 296 -6.84 38.59 4.84
N LEU A 297 -6.30 39.79 4.91
CA LEU A 297 -7.08 41.03 4.91
C LEU A 297 -6.96 41.71 3.56
N GLU A 298 -8.03 42.36 3.12
CA GLU A 298 -7.97 43.29 2.00
C GLU A 298 -7.12 44.51 2.38
N GLU A 299 -6.53 45.16 1.38
CA GLU A 299 -5.77 46.39 1.59
C GLU A 299 -6.66 47.46 2.25
N GLY A 300 -6.09 48.21 3.20
CA GLY A 300 -6.84 49.23 3.92
C GLY A 300 -7.79 48.71 4.98
N TYR A 301 -7.75 47.41 5.30
CA TYR A 301 -8.44 46.83 6.44
C TYR A 301 -7.45 46.32 7.49
N PHE A 302 -7.86 46.42 8.75
CA PHE A 302 -7.07 45.97 9.90
C PHE A 302 -7.93 45.23 10.92
N ARG A 303 -7.26 44.44 11.75
CA ARG A 303 -7.81 43.81 12.96
C ARG A 303 -6.80 43.92 14.08
N VAL A 304 -7.25 44.00 15.32
CA VAL A 304 -6.38 44.27 16.50
C VAL A 304 -5.49 43.07 16.81
N THR A 305 -6.01 41.85 16.69
CA THR A 305 -5.23 40.62 16.86
C THR A 305 -5.59 39.62 15.77
N LYS A 306 -4.73 38.61 15.57
CA LYS A 306 -4.97 37.52 14.63
C LYS A 306 -6.16 36.61 15.00
N TYR A 307 -6.75 36.80 16.18
CA TYR A 307 -7.94 36.06 16.64
C TYR A 307 -9.20 36.92 16.63
N ASP A 308 -9.11 38.20 16.26
CA ASP A 308 -10.27 39.07 16.17
C ASP A 308 -10.96 38.91 14.81
N VAL A 309 -12.29 38.81 14.88
CA VAL A 309 -13.19 38.84 13.72
C VAL A 309 -13.67 40.27 13.40
N ASP A 310 -13.42 41.24 14.29
CA ASP A 310 -13.73 42.65 14.07
C ASP A 310 -12.67 43.27 13.14
N ILE A 311 -12.96 43.21 11.85
CA ILE A 311 -12.16 43.81 10.79
C ILE A 311 -12.74 45.18 10.47
N ARG A 312 -11.89 46.20 10.50
CA ARG A 312 -12.28 47.59 10.27
C ARG A 312 -11.50 48.20 9.13
N ARG A 313 -12.16 49.05 8.37
CA ARG A 313 -11.53 49.87 7.33
C ARG A 313 -10.72 50.99 7.98
N CYS A 314 -9.52 51.22 7.49
CA CYS A 314 -8.72 52.40 7.83
C CYS A 314 -9.49 53.67 7.36
N PRO A 315 -9.68 54.68 8.24
CA PRO A 315 -10.47 55.87 7.92
C PRO A 315 -9.97 56.66 6.70
N ASP A 316 -8.65 56.70 6.53
CA ASP A 316 -7.89 57.41 5.50
C ASP A 316 -7.55 56.54 4.29
N PHE A 317 -7.99 55.28 4.22
CA PHE A 317 -7.69 54.44 3.06
C PHE A 317 -8.41 54.90 1.78
N GLY A 318 -7.66 55.00 0.69
CA GLY A 318 -8.15 55.40 -0.64
C GLY A 318 -8.17 56.91 -0.89
N VAL A 319 -7.60 57.73 0.00
CA VAL A 319 -7.31 59.15 -0.27
C VAL A 319 -6.01 59.29 -1.08
N GLU A 320 -5.88 60.35 -1.88
CA GLU A 320 -4.70 60.55 -2.77
C GLU A 320 -3.35 60.57 -2.02
N VAL A 321 -3.35 60.92 -0.74
CA VAL A 321 -2.15 61.03 0.12
C VAL A 321 -1.72 59.72 0.78
N GLY A 322 -2.50 58.64 0.62
CA GLY A 322 -2.26 57.34 1.25
C GLY A 322 -2.83 57.22 2.67
N SER A 323 -2.52 56.11 3.35
CA SER A 323 -3.01 55.80 4.69
C SER A 323 -1.86 55.30 5.57
N ALA A 324 -1.67 55.93 6.74
CA ALA A 324 -0.70 55.45 7.74
C ALA A 324 -1.13 54.10 8.32
N CYS A 325 -2.42 53.79 8.24
CA CYS A 325 -2.97 52.48 8.52
C CYS A 325 -2.76 51.60 7.27
N VAL A 326 -1.67 50.83 7.28
CA VAL A 326 -1.28 49.94 6.17
C VAL A 326 -2.13 48.65 6.19
N GLY A 327 -2.63 48.29 7.36
CA GLY A 327 -3.46 47.09 7.55
C GLY A 327 -2.66 45.79 7.63
N GLY A 328 -3.37 44.67 7.76
CA GLY A 328 -2.78 43.32 7.78
C GLY A 328 -2.47 42.72 9.17
N SER A 329 -2.02 41.47 9.16
CA SER A 329 -1.75 40.65 10.36
C SER A 329 -0.32 40.86 10.88
N GLY A 330 0.01 42.07 11.38
CA GLY A 330 1.30 42.32 12.05
C GLY A 330 1.79 43.77 12.00
N LYS A 331 2.10 44.30 10.80
CA LYS A 331 2.47 45.72 10.63
C LYS A 331 1.21 46.56 10.42
N MET A 332 0.58 46.95 11.53
CA MET A 332 -0.68 47.68 11.48
C MET A 332 -0.53 49.13 11.04
N CYS A 333 0.67 49.69 11.23
CA CYS A 333 0.99 51.09 11.03
C CYS A 333 2.22 51.27 10.14
N GLU A 334 2.23 52.34 9.34
CA GLU A 334 3.37 52.83 8.59
C GLU A 334 4.52 53.21 9.54
N GLU A 335 5.74 53.29 9.03
CA GLU A 335 6.90 53.64 9.83
C GLU A 335 6.69 54.96 10.60
N TRP A 336 7.14 55.01 11.85
CA TRP A 336 6.98 56.15 12.75
C TRP A 336 5.54 56.46 13.19
N THR A 337 4.55 55.64 12.84
CA THR A 337 3.16 55.82 13.26
C THR A 337 2.72 54.74 14.26
N SER A 338 1.75 55.07 15.11
CA SER A 338 1.22 54.24 16.19
C SER A 338 -0.17 54.74 16.64
N GLY A 339 -0.77 54.05 17.62
CA GLY A 339 -2.06 54.44 18.19
C GLY A 339 -3.27 54.06 17.34
N PRO A 340 -4.49 54.47 17.75
CA PRO A 340 -5.71 54.19 17.00
C PRO A 340 -5.58 54.71 15.57
N TYR A 341 -5.83 53.83 14.59
CA TYR A 341 -5.73 54.15 13.16
C TYR A 341 -4.37 54.71 12.71
N CYS A 342 -3.30 54.49 13.49
CA CYS A 342 -1.95 54.93 13.15
C CYS A 342 -1.81 56.44 13.00
N THR A 343 -2.61 57.22 13.73
CA THR A 343 -2.60 58.69 13.65
C THR A 343 -1.67 59.36 14.65
N LEU A 344 -0.88 58.60 15.42
CA LEU A 344 0.08 59.14 16.39
C LEU A 344 1.51 58.87 15.95
N CYS A 345 2.38 59.87 16.03
CA CYS A 345 3.80 59.64 15.79
C CYS A 345 4.46 58.92 16.97
N ASN A 346 5.15 57.83 16.68
CA ASN A 346 5.92 57.03 17.65
C ASN A 346 7.29 57.69 17.93
N VAL A 347 7.27 58.99 18.23
CA VAL A 347 8.45 59.76 18.65
C VAL A 347 8.07 60.60 19.86
N SER A 348 8.89 60.58 20.90
CA SER A 348 8.65 61.30 22.15
C SER A 348 9.33 62.67 22.23
N ASP A 349 10.22 62.96 21.27
CA ASP A 349 11.07 64.16 21.24
C ASP A 349 10.41 65.35 20.52
N GLY A 350 9.20 65.18 19.99
CA GLY A 350 8.50 66.22 19.21
C GLY A 350 9.15 66.53 17.86
N SER A 351 10.08 65.67 17.39
CA SER A 351 10.77 65.85 16.11
C SER A 351 9.88 65.66 14.89
N ARG A 352 8.67 65.09 15.07
CA ARG A 352 7.73 64.81 14.00
C ARG A 352 6.31 65.18 14.38
N PHE A 353 5.51 65.55 13.38
CA PHE A 353 4.07 65.76 13.50
C PHE A 353 3.34 64.89 12.46
N TYR A 354 2.09 64.53 12.78
CA TYR A 354 1.26 63.73 11.88
C TYR A 354 0.52 64.65 10.90
N SER A 355 0.72 64.44 9.61
CA SER A 355 0.02 65.16 8.54
C SER A 355 0.13 64.36 7.23
N GLU A 356 -0.86 64.49 6.34
CA GLU A 356 -0.93 63.75 5.07
C GLU A 356 -0.77 62.22 5.24
N SER A 357 -1.45 61.68 6.27
CA SER A 357 -1.44 60.26 6.61
C SER A 357 -0.05 59.69 6.89
N ARG A 358 0.91 60.50 7.37
CA ARG A 358 2.28 60.07 7.73
C ARG A 358 2.89 60.95 8.80
N CYS A 359 3.97 60.49 9.42
CA CYS A 359 4.74 61.27 10.40
C CYS A 359 5.89 62.02 9.72
N MET A 360 5.70 63.33 9.53
CA MET A 360 6.66 64.22 8.88
C MET A 360 7.60 64.88 9.90
N PRO A 361 8.89 65.09 9.56
CA PRO A 361 9.80 65.84 10.42
C PRO A 361 9.34 67.29 10.57
N CYS A 362 9.48 67.83 11.77
CA CYS A 362 9.43 69.26 12.01
C CYS A 362 10.65 69.86 11.31
N GLU A 363 10.47 70.67 10.26
CA GLU A 363 11.57 71.45 9.71
C GLU A 363 12.07 72.43 10.80
N ASP A 364 13.38 72.51 11.00
CA ASP A 364 14.04 73.48 11.88
C ASP A 364 13.71 74.91 11.40
N GLY A 365 12.56 75.46 11.82
CA GLY A 365 12.23 76.85 11.49
C GLY A 365 10.78 77.32 11.53
N LEU A 366 9.75 76.48 11.77
CA LEU A 366 8.35 76.94 11.75
C LEU A 366 7.64 76.88 13.11
N LEU A 367 8.39 77.15 14.18
CA LEU A 367 7.86 77.45 15.51
C LEU A 367 7.85 78.97 15.80
N ALA A 368 7.59 79.79 14.78
CA ALA A 368 7.57 81.25 14.89
C ALA A 368 6.21 81.93 14.71
N ASP A 369 5.17 81.27 14.15
CA ASP A 369 3.97 82.01 13.71
C ASP A 369 2.61 81.51 14.21
N LEU A 370 2.53 80.61 15.18
CA LEU A 370 1.25 80.24 15.81
C LEU A 370 1.36 80.13 17.34
N LEU A 371 1.58 81.29 17.98
CA LEU A 371 1.10 81.60 19.33
C LEU A 371 0.16 82.81 19.26
#